data_AF-A0A0N1DTG4-F1
#
_entry.id   AF-A0A0N1DTG4-F1
#
_cell.length_a   1.000
_cell.length_b   1.000
_cell.length_c   1.000
_cell.angle_alpha   90.00
_cell.angle_beta   90.00
_cell.angle_gamma   90.00
#
_symmetry.space_group_name_H-M   'P 1'
#
loop_
_entity.id
_entity.type
_entity.pdbx_description
1 polymer ?
#
loop_
_entity_poly.entity_id
_entity_poly.type
_entity_poly.pdbx_seq_one_letter_code
_entity_poly.pdbx_strand_id
1 'polypeptide(L)'
;MKKIISGLFLFTSIITFAQEAIQFQDLPFKDLIAKAKKDNKLIFLDAYTSWCGPCKMMEKNIFTQKSVGDYYNSSFVNARFDMEKGEGREIAMKYGVRSYPTYLFLNGDGELVSQNSGYMEGDMFVSMAKEINSPNNKKGSLKERFAKGEKDPEFLINIMKLNSSSDFDFARKASERYFETKKKTDELSKDDIGFLLFFLKSTEEPNYKVFVSKKADIIKFLPEDTYKQFDNQLILSKVVEQSIDDKNKRINEEYFMKTAEPLVGKYDAEVKLNQTKLSYYEQNANFPEYEKAALEYYKNSDSFEPNELLKAAWVFSEQIKTPSSLKKGLEWAEKSVMRGETSENTYILARLYFLTGNNEMAKTYAEMSKTIASQSQKDSTLAEALLKQIK
;
A
#
# COMPACT_ATOMS: atom_id res chain seq x y z
N MET A 1 -13.90 -82.02 44.89
CA MET A 1 -13.70 -81.69 43.46
C MET A 1 -14.18 -80.26 43.22
N LYS A 2 -13.30 -79.26 43.21
CA LYS A 2 -13.64 -77.87 42.87
C LYS A 2 -12.84 -77.50 41.62
N LYS A 3 -13.54 -77.18 40.54
CA LYS A 3 -12.98 -76.80 39.24
C LYS A 3 -12.47 -75.35 39.33
N ILE A 4 -11.20 -75.12 38.98
CA ILE A 4 -10.61 -73.79 38.82
C ILE A 4 -10.72 -73.45 37.33
N ILE A 5 -11.49 -72.42 36.99
CA ILE A 5 -11.60 -71.88 35.64
C ILE A 5 -10.58 -70.74 35.53
N SER A 6 -9.61 -70.90 34.63
CA SER A 6 -8.59 -69.90 34.30
C SER A 6 -9.17 -68.91 33.29
N GLY A 7 -9.16 -67.61 33.61
CA GLY A 7 -9.55 -66.53 32.70
C GLY A 7 -8.32 -65.70 32.32
N LEU A 8 -7.88 -65.81 31.07
CA LEU A 8 -6.80 -65.01 30.49
C LEU A 8 -7.39 -63.69 29.94
N PHE A 9 -7.14 -62.57 30.61
CA PHE A 9 -7.47 -61.24 30.11
C PHE A 9 -6.32 -60.72 29.23
N LEU A 10 -6.54 -60.66 27.91
CA LEU A 10 -5.67 -59.95 26.97
C LEU A 10 -5.98 -58.43 27.06
N PHE A 11 -5.02 -57.65 27.53
CA PHE A 11 -5.03 -56.19 27.42
C PHE A 11 -4.51 -55.80 26.03
N THR A 12 -5.41 -55.47 25.11
CA THR A 12 -5.06 -54.80 23.84
C THR A 12 -4.98 -53.30 24.09
N SER A 13 -3.76 -52.76 24.14
CA SER A 13 -3.54 -51.30 24.16
C SER A 13 -3.94 -50.71 22.82
N ILE A 14 -5.05 -49.96 22.79
CA ILE A 14 -5.46 -49.15 21.65
C ILE A 14 -4.54 -47.92 21.64
N ILE A 15 -3.58 -47.87 20.71
CA ILE A 15 -2.82 -46.65 20.43
C ILE A 15 -3.75 -45.74 19.62
N THR A 16 -4.35 -44.77 20.30
CA THR A 16 -5.07 -43.67 19.64
C THR A 16 -4.03 -42.74 19.00
N PHE A 17 -3.89 -42.79 17.68
CA PHE A 17 -3.20 -41.74 16.94
C PHE A 17 -4.03 -40.47 17.04
N ALA A 18 -3.59 -39.52 17.88
CA ALA A 18 -4.17 -38.18 17.91
C ALA A 18 -4.03 -37.54 16.52
N GLN A 19 -5.12 -36.98 16.01
CA GLN A 19 -5.08 -36.14 14.82
C GLN A 19 -4.45 -34.81 15.24
N GLU A 20 -3.17 -34.59 14.96
CA GLU A 20 -2.47 -33.40 15.44
C GLU A 20 -2.77 -32.20 14.54
N ALA A 21 -3.42 -31.18 15.11
CA ALA A 21 -3.50 -29.84 14.56
C ALA A 21 -2.09 -29.20 14.44
N ILE A 22 -1.99 -28.04 13.76
CA ILE A 22 -0.75 -27.25 13.78
C ILE A 22 -0.40 -26.90 15.24
N GLN A 23 0.83 -27.21 15.64
CA GLN A 23 1.37 -26.91 16.97
C GLN A 23 2.11 -25.58 16.92
N PHE A 24 1.44 -24.51 17.37
CA PHE A 24 2.04 -23.18 17.46
C PHE A 24 2.89 -23.04 18.72
N GLN A 25 4.10 -22.54 18.55
CA GLN A 25 5.02 -22.26 19.64
C GLN A 25 4.79 -20.87 20.20
N ASP A 26 4.72 -20.78 21.53
CA ASP A 26 4.65 -19.53 22.27
C ASP A 26 6.07 -19.14 22.70
N LEU A 27 6.80 -18.52 21.77
CA LEU A 27 8.16 -18.04 21.98
C LEU A 27 8.29 -16.61 21.49
N PRO A 28 9.13 -15.77 22.14
CA PRO A 28 9.46 -14.45 21.63
C PRO A 28 9.99 -14.52 20.19
N PHE A 29 9.72 -13.47 19.40
CA PHE A 29 10.03 -13.50 17.97
C PHE A 29 11.51 -13.79 17.68
N LYS A 30 12.41 -13.21 18.48
CA LYS A 30 13.86 -13.44 18.38
C LYS A 30 14.24 -14.91 18.58
N ASP A 31 13.57 -15.60 19.49
CA ASP A 31 13.86 -17.00 19.81
C ASP A 31 13.34 -17.95 18.73
N LEU A 32 12.25 -17.58 18.06
CA LEU A 32 11.77 -18.29 16.86
C LEU A 32 12.80 -18.25 15.73
N ILE A 33 13.42 -17.08 15.47
CA ILE A 33 14.53 -16.95 14.49
C ILE A 33 15.70 -17.87 14.87
N ALA A 34 16.15 -17.80 16.12
CA ALA A 34 17.27 -18.62 16.60
C ALA A 34 16.97 -20.12 16.47
N LYS A 35 15.75 -20.54 16.82
CA LYS A 35 15.30 -21.93 16.68
C LYS A 35 15.23 -22.37 15.23
N ALA A 36 14.65 -21.56 14.35
CA ALA A 36 14.56 -21.85 12.92
C ALA A 36 15.95 -22.03 12.29
N LYS A 37 16.91 -21.16 12.66
CA LYS A 37 18.31 -21.27 12.26
C LYS A 37 18.96 -22.56 12.74
N LYS A 38 18.76 -22.91 14.02
CA LYS A 38 19.29 -24.15 14.61
C LYS A 38 18.70 -25.41 13.98
N ASP A 39 17.40 -25.41 13.75
CA ASP A 39 16.66 -26.56 13.23
C ASP A 39 16.74 -26.67 11.69
N ASN A 40 17.35 -25.68 11.03
CA ASN A 40 17.39 -25.54 9.57
C ASN A 40 15.99 -25.65 8.93
N LYS A 41 15.01 -24.99 9.55
CA LYS A 41 13.62 -24.93 9.11
C LYS A 41 13.21 -23.50 8.84
N LEU A 42 12.23 -23.31 7.97
CA LEU A 42 11.55 -22.03 7.85
C LEU A 42 10.59 -21.84 9.04
N ILE A 43 10.31 -20.59 9.37
CA ILE A 43 9.23 -20.22 10.30
C ILE A 43 7.96 -20.06 9.48
N PHE A 44 6.89 -20.68 9.93
CA PHE A 44 5.54 -20.32 9.51
C PHE A 44 4.92 -19.44 10.60
N LEU A 45 4.59 -18.20 10.24
CA LEU A 45 3.99 -17.23 11.14
C LEU A 45 2.56 -16.91 10.69
N ASP A 46 1.58 -17.31 11.49
CA ASP A 46 0.19 -16.86 11.36
C ASP A 46 0.06 -15.43 11.92
N ALA A 47 -0.08 -14.46 11.02
CA ALA A 47 -0.31 -13.07 11.34
C ALA A 47 -1.83 -12.81 11.38
N TYR A 48 -2.38 -12.71 12.59
CA TYR A 48 -3.81 -12.61 12.82
C TYR A 48 -4.17 -11.39 13.69
N THR A 49 -5.48 -11.12 13.81
CA THR A 49 -6.03 -10.26 14.86
C THR A 49 -7.21 -10.95 15.54
N SER A 50 -7.45 -10.62 16.81
CA SER A 50 -8.51 -11.25 17.62
C SER A 50 -9.93 -11.05 17.09
N TRP A 51 -10.18 -10.01 16.30
CA TRP A 51 -11.48 -9.69 15.69
C TRP A 51 -11.64 -10.22 14.26
N CYS A 52 -10.57 -10.72 13.64
CA CYS A 52 -10.59 -11.19 12.26
C CYS A 52 -11.42 -12.48 12.11
N GLY A 53 -12.56 -12.37 11.42
CA GLY A 53 -13.46 -13.50 11.13
C GLY A 53 -12.79 -14.62 10.32
N PRO A 54 -12.19 -14.34 9.15
CA PRO A 54 -11.51 -15.36 8.35
C PRO A 54 -10.35 -16.05 9.10
N CYS A 55 -9.64 -15.36 9.99
CA CYS A 55 -8.59 -15.94 10.81
C CYS A 55 -9.14 -17.04 11.75
N LYS A 56 -10.29 -16.77 12.39
CA LYS A 56 -10.99 -17.76 13.21
C LYS A 56 -11.46 -18.97 12.39
N MET A 57 -11.85 -18.75 11.13
CA MET A 57 -12.22 -19.84 10.22
C MET A 57 -11.00 -20.71 9.87
N MET A 58 -9.85 -20.12 9.57
CA MET A 58 -8.60 -20.86 9.35
C MET A 58 -8.23 -21.70 10.58
N GLU A 59 -8.24 -21.09 11.76
CA GLU A 59 -7.92 -21.76 13.02
C GLU A 59 -8.84 -22.95 13.29
N LYS A 60 -10.15 -22.77 13.09
CA LYS A 60 -11.14 -23.82 13.38
C LYS A 60 -11.19 -24.93 12.32
N ASN A 61 -11.12 -24.56 11.05
CA ASN A 61 -11.47 -25.46 9.94
C ASN A 61 -10.26 -26.01 9.20
N ILE A 62 -9.13 -25.29 9.22
CA ILE A 62 -7.96 -25.62 8.39
C ILE A 62 -6.78 -26.06 9.25
N PHE A 63 -6.40 -25.28 10.27
CA PHE A 63 -5.25 -25.58 11.13
C PHE A 63 -5.46 -26.84 12.00
N THR A 64 -6.72 -27.28 12.16
CA THR A 64 -7.11 -28.52 12.85
C THR A 64 -7.12 -29.75 11.94
N GLN A 65 -7.00 -29.58 10.62
CA GLN A 65 -6.98 -30.72 9.70
C GLN A 65 -5.68 -31.51 9.86
N LYS A 66 -5.79 -32.84 9.93
CA LYS A 66 -4.64 -33.71 10.11
C LYS A 66 -3.57 -33.54 9.01
N SER A 67 -3.99 -33.46 7.75
CA SER A 67 -3.07 -33.28 6.61
C SER A 67 -2.27 -31.98 6.72
N VAL A 68 -2.89 -30.92 7.22
CA VAL A 68 -2.27 -29.62 7.46
C VAL A 68 -1.29 -29.71 8.63
N GLY A 69 -1.75 -30.19 9.80
CA GLY A 69 -0.90 -30.30 10.99
C GLY A 69 0.33 -31.19 10.77
N ASP A 70 0.15 -32.38 10.18
CA ASP A 70 1.24 -33.32 9.86
C ASP A 70 2.35 -32.63 9.03
N TYR A 71 1.96 -31.89 7.98
CA TYR A 71 2.92 -31.24 7.10
C TYR A 71 3.59 -30.05 7.79
N TYR A 72 2.81 -29.19 8.44
CA TYR A 72 3.34 -27.96 9.02
C TYR A 72 4.25 -28.24 10.23
N ASN A 73 3.86 -29.17 11.12
CA ASN A 73 4.65 -29.52 12.30
C ASN A 73 5.99 -30.19 11.93
N SER A 74 5.99 -31.00 10.86
CA SER A 74 7.23 -31.64 10.37
C SER A 74 8.12 -30.65 9.62
N SER A 75 7.56 -29.67 8.93
CA SER A 75 8.28 -28.82 7.98
C SER A 75 8.74 -27.47 8.53
N PHE A 76 8.03 -26.90 9.50
CA PHE A 76 8.25 -25.51 9.94
C PHE A 76 8.39 -25.37 11.46
N VAL A 77 8.97 -24.24 11.86
CA VAL A 77 8.79 -23.68 13.21
C VAL A 77 7.50 -22.85 13.16
N ASN A 78 6.39 -23.40 13.66
CA ASN A 78 5.09 -22.72 13.61
C ASN A 78 4.93 -21.76 14.79
N ALA A 79 4.48 -20.53 14.52
CA ALA A 79 4.14 -19.55 15.54
C ALA A 79 2.99 -18.65 15.04
N ARG A 80 2.39 -17.91 15.96
CA ARG A 80 1.32 -16.96 15.64
C ARG A 80 1.40 -15.73 16.52
N PHE A 81 1.10 -14.56 15.95
CA PHE A 81 1.08 -13.29 16.70
C PHE A 81 -0.18 -12.49 16.37
N ASP A 82 -0.80 -11.92 17.40
CA ASP A 82 -1.82 -10.88 17.25
C ASP A 82 -1.09 -9.59 16.85
N MET A 83 -1.26 -9.18 15.58
CA MET A 83 -0.51 -8.08 14.96
C MET A 83 -0.84 -6.70 15.54
N GLU A 84 -1.84 -6.61 16.42
CA GLU A 84 -2.21 -5.38 17.12
C GLU A 84 -1.72 -5.35 18.58
N LYS A 85 -0.97 -6.35 19.04
CA LYS A 85 -0.51 -6.50 20.43
C LYS A 85 0.96 -6.91 20.52
N GLY A 86 1.61 -6.53 21.63
CA GLY A 86 2.98 -6.93 21.95
C GLY A 86 3.96 -6.74 20.79
N GLU A 87 4.84 -7.74 20.59
CA GLU A 87 5.79 -7.79 19.46
C GLU A 87 5.10 -7.84 18.09
N GLY A 88 3.82 -8.26 18.02
CA GLY A 88 3.05 -8.34 16.79
C GLY A 88 2.95 -7.01 16.03
N ARG A 89 2.90 -5.87 16.73
CA ARG A 89 2.89 -4.54 16.09
C ARG A 89 4.19 -4.28 15.31
N GLU A 90 5.33 -4.62 15.91
CA GLU A 90 6.64 -4.44 15.30
C GLU A 90 6.83 -5.41 14.14
N ILE A 91 6.37 -6.65 14.28
CA ILE A 91 6.38 -7.65 13.21
C ILE A 91 5.51 -7.19 12.02
N ALA A 92 4.31 -6.67 12.28
CA ALA A 92 3.40 -6.16 11.26
C ALA A 92 4.04 -5.02 10.45
N MET A 93 4.65 -4.06 11.13
CA MET A 93 5.39 -2.97 10.48
C MET A 93 6.58 -3.50 9.68
N LYS A 94 7.39 -4.38 10.28
CA LYS A 94 8.61 -4.93 9.68
C LYS A 94 8.33 -5.69 8.38
N TYR A 95 7.28 -6.50 8.33
CA TYR A 95 6.95 -7.33 7.17
C TYR A 95 5.79 -6.77 6.33
N GLY A 96 5.36 -5.53 6.59
CA GLY A 96 4.31 -4.88 5.80
C GLY A 96 2.96 -5.61 5.83
N VAL A 97 2.57 -6.17 6.97
CA VAL A 97 1.26 -6.84 7.13
C VAL A 97 0.15 -5.79 7.20
N ARG A 98 -0.73 -5.79 6.19
CA ARG A 98 -1.82 -4.79 6.05
C ARG A 98 -3.23 -5.40 6.02
N SER A 99 -3.33 -6.72 5.99
CA SER A 99 -4.61 -7.45 5.96
C SER A 99 -4.47 -8.79 6.67
N TYR A 100 -5.60 -9.38 7.09
CA TYR A 100 -5.63 -10.60 7.88
C TYR A 100 -6.64 -11.61 7.31
N PRO A 101 -6.34 -12.93 7.40
CA PRO A 101 -5.08 -13.51 7.84
C PRO A 101 -3.95 -13.24 6.84
N THR A 102 -2.73 -13.12 7.34
CA THR A 102 -1.51 -13.12 6.54
C THR A 102 -0.59 -14.24 7.02
N TYR A 103 0.03 -14.97 6.10
CA TYR A 103 0.95 -16.05 6.37
C TYR A 103 2.35 -15.61 5.96
N LEU A 104 3.25 -15.48 6.93
CA LEU A 104 4.66 -15.14 6.67
C LEU A 104 5.51 -16.40 6.78
N PHE A 105 6.37 -16.60 5.78
CA PHE A 105 7.38 -17.65 5.79
C PHE A 105 8.75 -17.00 5.89
N LEU A 106 9.47 -17.25 6.98
CA LEU A 106 10.76 -16.61 7.25
C LEU A 106 11.89 -17.65 7.29
N ASN A 107 13.08 -17.27 6.86
CA ASN A 107 14.27 -18.11 7.05
C ASN A 107 14.90 -17.90 8.45
N GLY A 108 15.95 -18.68 8.76
CA GLY A 108 16.68 -18.58 10.03
C GLY A 108 17.43 -17.27 10.27
N ASP A 109 17.46 -16.35 9.29
CA ASP A 109 17.99 -15.00 9.43
C ASP A 109 16.87 -13.96 9.59
N GLY A 110 15.61 -14.41 9.63
CA GLY A 110 14.43 -13.55 9.75
C GLY A 110 14.09 -12.81 8.46
N GLU A 111 14.61 -13.22 7.31
CA GLU A 111 14.22 -12.68 6.02
C GLU A 111 12.93 -13.33 5.53
N LEU A 112 12.11 -12.53 4.84
CA LEU A 112 10.88 -13.00 4.23
C LEU A 112 11.18 -13.86 3.00
N VAL A 113 10.74 -15.12 3.04
CA VAL A 113 10.81 -16.08 1.93
C VAL A 113 9.54 -16.06 1.10
N SER A 114 8.38 -15.92 1.77
CA SER A 114 7.08 -15.82 1.12
C SER A 114 6.07 -15.14 2.03
N GLN A 115 5.11 -14.44 1.42
CA GLN A 115 3.97 -13.84 2.09
C GLN A 115 2.70 -14.15 1.29
N ASN A 116 1.71 -14.72 1.97
CA ASN A 116 0.40 -15.03 1.40
C ASN A 116 -0.67 -14.48 2.33
N SER A 117 -1.90 -14.30 1.85
CA SER A 117 -2.99 -13.77 2.68
C SER A 117 -4.34 -14.31 2.27
N GLY A 118 -5.31 -14.12 3.16
CA GLY A 118 -6.68 -14.55 2.95
C GLY A 118 -6.95 -15.99 3.39
N TYR A 119 -8.23 -16.35 3.37
CA TYR A 119 -8.67 -17.70 3.67
C TYR A 119 -8.24 -18.67 2.56
N MET A 120 -7.79 -19.86 2.93
CA MET A 120 -7.29 -20.88 2.00
C MET A 120 -7.74 -22.27 2.45
N GLU A 121 -8.30 -23.05 1.51
CA GLU A 121 -8.70 -24.43 1.77
C GLU A 121 -7.48 -25.34 2.04
N GLY A 122 -7.68 -26.41 2.81
CA GLY A 122 -6.59 -27.23 3.38
C GLY A 122 -5.60 -27.76 2.35
N ASP A 123 -6.08 -28.32 1.24
CA ASP A 123 -5.21 -28.87 0.19
C ASP A 123 -4.38 -27.79 -0.51
N MET A 124 -4.98 -26.61 -0.74
CA MET A 124 -4.26 -25.46 -1.28
C MET A 124 -3.23 -24.94 -0.28
N PHE A 125 -3.58 -24.89 1.00
CA PHE A 125 -2.71 -24.41 2.08
C PHE A 125 -1.47 -25.30 2.28
N VAL A 126 -1.63 -26.63 2.14
CA VAL A 126 -0.49 -27.57 2.13
C VAL A 126 0.32 -27.46 0.85
N SER A 127 -0.32 -27.28 -0.31
CA SER A 127 0.38 -27.16 -1.59
C SER A 127 1.27 -25.92 -1.65
N MET A 128 0.75 -24.78 -1.21
CA MET A 128 1.50 -23.53 -1.04
C MET A 128 2.73 -23.75 -0.14
N ALA A 129 2.55 -24.39 1.02
CA ALA A 129 3.64 -24.65 1.94
C ALA A 129 4.72 -25.59 1.36
N LYS A 130 4.32 -26.59 0.58
CA LYS A 130 5.24 -27.49 -0.13
C LYS A 130 6.08 -26.76 -1.16
N GLU A 131 5.48 -25.87 -1.92
CA GLU A 131 6.18 -25.03 -2.90
C GLU A 131 7.19 -24.12 -2.20
N ILE A 132 6.78 -23.46 -1.12
CA ILE A 132 7.64 -22.58 -0.32
C ILE A 132 8.80 -23.36 0.31
N ASN A 133 8.56 -24.58 0.80
CA ASN A 133 9.59 -25.42 1.40
C ASN A 133 10.44 -26.20 0.37
N SER A 134 10.27 -25.95 -0.93
CA SER A 134 11.03 -26.61 -1.99
C SER A 134 12.53 -26.24 -1.93
N PRO A 135 13.44 -27.11 -2.42
CA PRO A 135 14.89 -26.83 -2.40
C PRO A 135 15.30 -25.51 -3.08
N ASN A 136 14.52 -25.05 -4.08
CA ASN A 136 14.78 -23.79 -4.77
C ASN A 136 14.70 -22.57 -3.83
N ASN A 137 13.82 -22.65 -2.83
CA ASN A 137 13.64 -21.62 -1.81
C ASN A 137 14.57 -21.80 -0.60
N LYS A 138 15.37 -22.88 -0.56
CA LYS A 138 16.39 -23.15 0.46
C LYS A 138 17.81 -22.75 0.06
N LYS A 139 18.00 -22.08 -1.09
CA LYS A 139 19.31 -21.70 -1.65
C LYS A 139 20.05 -20.59 -0.88
N GLY A 140 19.82 -20.44 0.42
CA GLY A 140 20.36 -19.37 1.26
C GLY A 140 19.51 -18.10 1.24
N SER A 141 19.98 -17.09 2.00
CA SER A 141 19.32 -15.79 2.19
C SER A 141 19.16 -15.03 0.86
N LEU A 142 18.07 -14.27 0.69
CA LEU A 142 17.88 -13.44 -0.50
C LEU A 142 18.99 -12.39 -0.61
N LYS A 143 19.36 -11.76 0.51
CA LYS A 143 20.43 -10.76 0.57
C LYS A 143 21.78 -11.37 0.27
N GLU A 144 22.08 -12.55 0.78
CA GLU A 144 23.33 -13.26 0.52
C GLU A 144 23.48 -13.63 -0.96
N ARG A 145 22.45 -14.26 -1.54
CA ARG A 145 22.42 -14.61 -2.96
C ARG A 145 22.55 -13.38 -3.86
N PHE A 146 21.85 -12.30 -3.51
CA PHE A 146 21.98 -11.03 -4.22
C PHE A 146 23.39 -10.43 -4.07
N ALA A 147 24.00 -10.47 -2.89
CA ALA A 147 25.36 -10.01 -2.67
C ALA A 147 26.40 -10.81 -3.48
N LYS A 148 26.16 -12.11 -3.68
CA LYS A 148 26.97 -12.99 -4.56
C LYS A 148 26.77 -12.73 -6.06
N GLY A 149 25.89 -11.80 -6.43
CA GLY A 149 25.70 -11.39 -7.82
C GLY A 149 24.76 -12.29 -8.60
N GLU A 150 23.83 -12.99 -7.95
CA GLU A 150 22.80 -13.75 -8.66
C GLU A 150 21.95 -12.82 -9.55
N LYS A 151 21.71 -13.27 -10.79
CA LYS A 151 21.05 -12.51 -11.87
C LYS A 151 19.81 -13.21 -12.43
N ASP A 152 19.37 -14.29 -11.79
CA ASP A 152 18.17 -15.00 -12.24
C ASP A 152 16.94 -14.06 -12.21
N PRO A 153 16.20 -13.90 -13.32
CA PRO A 153 15.08 -12.95 -13.38
C PRO A 153 13.98 -13.22 -12.36
N GLU A 154 13.60 -14.50 -12.14
CA GLU A 154 12.56 -14.86 -11.18
C GLU A 154 13.00 -14.54 -9.75
N PHE A 155 14.26 -14.81 -9.43
CA PHE A 155 14.87 -14.43 -8.15
C PHE A 155 14.82 -12.93 -7.90
N LEU A 156 15.19 -12.10 -8.89
CA LEU A 156 15.17 -10.65 -8.76
C LEU A 156 13.74 -10.09 -8.64
N ILE A 157 12.79 -10.66 -9.39
CA ILE A 157 11.36 -10.36 -9.25
C ILE A 157 10.86 -10.72 -7.85
N ASN A 158 11.29 -11.86 -7.31
CA ASN A 158 10.92 -12.27 -5.96
C ASN A 158 11.43 -11.27 -4.90
N ILE A 159 12.68 -10.80 -5.03
CA ILE A 159 13.20 -9.74 -4.16
C ILE A 159 12.33 -8.48 -4.27
N MET A 160 12.02 -8.03 -5.49
CA MET A 160 11.18 -6.85 -5.72
C MET A 160 9.82 -6.97 -5.01
N LYS A 161 9.13 -8.10 -5.18
CA LYS A 161 7.80 -8.33 -4.62
C LYS A 161 7.82 -8.35 -3.09
N LEU A 162 8.71 -9.18 -2.50
CA LEU A 162 8.75 -9.41 -1.05
C LEU A 162 9.28 -8.21 -0.26
N ASN A 163 10.09 -7.35 -0.88
CA ASN A 163 10.78 -6.27 -0.16
C ASN A 163 10.25 -4.87 -0.52
N SER A 164 9.37 -4.73 -1.51
CA SER A 164 8.82 -3.43 -1.94
C SER A 164 8.25 -2.57 -0.82
N SER A 165 7.69 -3.20 0.23
CA SER A 165 7.10 -2.48 1.38
C SER A 165 8.03 -2.39 2.60
N SER A 166 8.89 -3.39 2.81
CA SER A 166 9.71 -3.55 4.03
C SER A 166 11.15 -3.07 3.87
N ASP A 167 11.72 -3.20 2.67
CA ASP A 167 13.09 -2.80 2.33
C ASP A 167 13.13 -2.31 0.87
N PHE A 168 12.54 -1.12 0.66
CA PHE A 168 12.35 -0.55 -0.67
C PHE A 168 13.66 -0.35 -1.43
N ASP A 169 14.75 0.03 -0.75
CA ASP A 169 16.06 0.21 -1.38
C ASP A 169 16.64 -1.13 -1.89
N PHE A 170 16.50 -2.20 -1.11
CA PHE A 170 16.91 -3.53 -1.57
C PHE A 170 16.08 -4.00 -2.78
N ALA A 171 14.76 -3.80 -2.73
CA ALA A 171 13.87 -4.11 -3.85
C ALA A 171 14.22 -3.29 -5.12
N ARG A 172 14.51 -2.00 -4.96
CA ARG A 172 14.94 -1.10 -6.05
C ARG A 172 16.26 -1.55 -6.68
N LYS A 173 17.26 -1.93 -5.88
CA LYS A 173 18.52 -2.50 -6.37
C LYS A 173 18.32 -3.81 -7.14
N ALA A 174 17.36 -4.64 -6.71
CA ALA A 174 16.99 -5.82 -7.48
C ALA A 174 16.34 -5.47 -8.82
N SER A 175 15.51 -4.42 -8.87
CA SER A 175 14.95 -3.88 -10.12
C SER A 175 16.05 -3.40 -11.07
N GLU A 176 17.02 -2.63 -10.57
CA GLU A 176 18.17 -2.19 -11.38
C GLU A 176 18.90 -3.38 -12.01
N ARG A 177 19.27 -4.38 -11.20
CA ARG A 177 19.93 -5.58 -11.71
C ARG A 177 19.05 -6.37 -12.68
N TYR A 178 17.75 -6.42 -12.44
CA TYR A 178 16.82 -7.13 -13.32
C TYR A 178 16.86 -6.54 -14.74
N PHE A 179 16.83 -5.23 -14.87
CA PHE A 179 16.92 -4.59 -16.17
C PHE A 179 18.32 -4.65 -16.81
N GLU A 180 19.39 -4.81 -16.02
CA GLU A 180 20.73 -5.13 -16.57
C GLU A 180 20.77 -6.48 -17.29
N THR A 181 19.87 -7.42 -16.94
CA THR A 181 19.79 -8.74 -17.61
C THR A 181 19.02 -8.71 -18.92
N LYS A 182 18.22 -7.65 -19.15
CA LYS A 182 17.40 -7.50 -20.36
C LYS A 182 18.27 -7.00 -21.51
N LYS A 183 18.11 -7.58 -22.70
CA LYS A 183 18.76 -7.06 -23.90
C LYS A 183 17.99 -5.84 -24.39
N LYS A 184 18.71 -4.94 -25.07
CA LYS A 184 18.09 -3.76 -25.71
C LYS A 184 16.98 -4.13 -26.71
N THR A 185 17.07 -5.31 -27.32
CA THR A 185 16.08 -5.83 -28.28
C THR A 185 14.86 -6.47 -27.64
N ASP A 186 14.90 -6.80 -26.35
CA ASP A 186 13.78 -7.49 -25.69
C ASP A 186 12.62 -6.51 -25.49
N GLU A 187 11.41 -6.85 -25.93
CA GLU A 187 10.23 -6.04 -25.61
C GLU A 187 9.90 -6.11 -24.11
N LEU A 188 9.49 -4.99 -23.53
CA LEU A 188 9.02 -4.96 -22.15
C LEU A 188 7.58 -5.47 -22.05
N SER A 189 7.36 -6.42 -21.15
CA SER A 189 6.01 -6.84 -20.74
C SER A 189 5.31 -5.78 -19.88
N LYS A 190 4.01 -5.94 -19.67
CA LYS A 190 3.25 -5.08 -18.73
C LYS A 190 3.84 -5.10 -17.32
N ASP A 191 4.28 -6.26 -16.84
CA ASP A 191 4.91 -6.40 -15.52
C ASP A 191 6.27 -5.72 -15.47
N ASP A 192 7.08 -5.82 -16.54
CA ASP A 192 8.35 -5.09 -16.66
C ASP A 192 8.11 -3.58 -16.52
N ILE A 193 7.15 -3.04 -17.26
CA ILE A 193 6.82 -1.60 -17.20
C ILE A 193 6.34 -1.23 -15.79
N GLY A 194 5.50 -2.07 -15.17
CA GLY A 194 5.06 -1.90 -13.80
C GLY A 194 6.22 -1.80 -12.81
N PHE A 195 7.19 -2.72 -12.86
CA PHE A 195 8.37 -2.68 -12.00
C PHE A 195 9.22 -1.43 -12.28
N LEU A 196 9.44 -1.10 -13.56
CA LEU A 196 10.24 0.05 -13.94
C LEU A 196 9.66 1.36 -13.37
N LEU A 197 8.36 1.60 -13.57
CA LEU A 197 7.69 2.80 -13.08
C LEU A 197 7.56 2.84 -11.56
N PHE A 198 7.37 1.68 -10.91
CA PHE A 198 7.24 1.61 -9.46
C PHE A 198 8.54 1.95 -8.74
N PHE A 199 9.68 1.45 -9.22
CA PHE A 199 10.96 1.60 -8.55
C PHE A 199 11.76 2.84 -8.95
N LEU A 200 11.57 3.37 -10.16
CA LEU A 200 12.29 4.55 -10.64
C LEU A 200 11.82 5.82 -9.92
N LYS A 201 12.74 6.55 -9.27
CA LYS A 201 12.43 7.78 -8.50
C LYS A 201 13.17 9.03 -8.96
N SER A 202 14.26 8.89 -9.71
CA SER A 202 15.08 10.01 -10.20
C SER A 202 15.78 9.70 -11.52
N THR A 203 16.29 10.76 -12.16
CA THR A 203 17.08 10.66 -13.40
C THR A 203 18.49 10.12 -13.21
N GLU A 204 18.98 10.06 -11.97
CA GLU A 204 20.33 9.58 -11.62
C GLU A 204 20.41 8.05 -11.51
N GLU A 205 19.26 7.37 -11.49
CA GLU A 205 19.19 5.92 -11.34
C GLU A 205 19.50 5.20 -12.67
N PRO A 206 20.19 4.04 -12.63
CA PRO A 206 20.50 3.25 -13.84
C PRO A 206 19.28 2.97 -14.72
N ASN A 207 18.14 2.67 -14.08
CA ASN A 207 16.89 2.35 -14.76
C ASN A 207 16.27 3.53 -15.53
N TYR A 208 16.69 4.78 -15.28
CA TYR A 208 16.24 5.92 -16.07
C TYR A 208 16.63 5.78 -17.55
N LYS A 209 17.82 5.27 -17.83
CA LYS A 209 18.28 5.01 -19.21
C LYS A 209 17.41 3.95 -19.90
N VAL A 210 16.98 2.94 -19.14
CA VAL A 210 16.07 1.89 -19.64
C VAL A 210 14.72 2.52 -19.96
N PHE A 211 14.14 3.29 -19.02
CA PHE A 211 12.89 4.02 -19.20
C PHE A 211 12.87 4.87 -20.48
N VAL A 212 13.88 5.73 -20.68
CA VAL A 212 13.97 6.58 -21.88
C VAL A 212 14.13 5.75 -23.15
N SER A 213 15.03 4.76 -23.14
CA SER A 213 15.29 3.94 -24.34
C SER A 213 14.13 3.01 -24.72
N LYS A 214 13.24 2.71 -23.78
CA LYS A 214 12.09 1.82 -23.94
C LYS A 214 10.75 2.56 -24.04
N LYS A 215 10.76 3.88 -24.28
CA LYS A 215 9.54 4.69 -24.47
C LYS A 215 8.52 4.02 -25.40
N ALA A 216 8.95 3.49 -26.54
CA ALA A 216 8.07 2.85 -27.52
C ALA A 216 7.33 1.62 -26.97
N ASP A 217 7.95 0.84 -26.08
CA ASP A 217 7.29 -0.29 -25.43
C ASP A 217 6.34 0.20 -24.32
N ILE A 218 6.78 1.22 -23.57
CA ILE A 218 6.02 1.78 -22.45
C ILE A 218 4.69 2.38 -22.93
N ILE A 219 4.70 3.17 -24.02
CA ILE A 219 3.50 3.83 -24.54
C ILE A 219 2.51 2.88 -25.22
N LYS A 220 2.84 1.59 -25.40
CA LYS A 220 1.87 0.56 -25.79
C LYS A 220 0.85 0.29 -24.66
N PHE A 221 1.23 0.54 -23.41
CA PHE A 221 0.43 0.22 -22.22
C PHE A 221 -0.01 1.45 -21.42
N LEU A 222 0.53 2.63 -21.71
CA LEU A 222 0.10 3.88 -21.08
C LEU A 222 0.08 5.06 -22.08
N PRO A 223 -0.82 6.04 -21.91
CA PRO A 223 -0.89 7.20 -22.78
C PRO A 223 0.43 7.96 -22.83
N GLU A 224 0.80 8.50 -24.00
CA GLU A 224 2.06 9.24 -24.15
C GLU A 224 2.13 10.47 -23.21
N ASP A 225 1.01 11.13 -22.94
CA ASP A 225 0.94 12.22 -21.98
C ASP A 225 1.28 11.74 -20.55
N THR A 226 0.85 10.55 -20.17
CA THR A 226 1.19 9.95 -18.86
C THR A 226 2.68 9.62 -18.79
N TYR A 227 3.29 9.12 -19.88
CA TYR A 227 4.73 8.93 -19.96
C TYR A 227 5.47 10.25 -19.74
N LYS A 228 5.05 11.31 -20.45
CA LYS A 228 5.66 12.64 -20.39
C LYS A 228 5.55 13.25 -19.00
N GLN A 229 4.38 13.14 -18.36
CA GLN A 229 4.17 13.61 -17.00
C GLN A 229 5.08 12.91 -15.99
N PHE A 230 5.22 11.59 -16.11
CA PHE A 230 6.11 10.81 -15.25
C PHE A 230 7.59 11.20 -15.48
N ASP A 231 8.03 11.33 -16.73
CA ASP A 231 9.38 11.76 -17.09
C ASP A 231 9.70 13.15 -16.52
N ASN A 232 8.80 14.12 -16.75
CA ASN A 232 8.91 15.47 -16.19
C ASN A 232 8.97 15.46 -14.66
N GLN A 233 8.22 14.57 -13.99
CA GLN A 233 8.29 14.43 -12.53
C GLN A 233 9.69 13.97 -12.08
N LEU A 234 10.32 13.04 -12.80
CA LEU A 234 11.68 12.58 -12.48
C LEU A 234 12.69 13.71 -12.70
N ILE A 235 12.64 14.37 -13.86
CA ILE A 235 13.54 15.47 -14.24
C ILE A 235 13.46 16.62 -13.23
N LEU A 236 12.25 16.97 -12.79
CA LEU A 236 12.03 18.12 -11.91
C LEU A 236 12.13 17.77 -10.43
N SER A 237 12.33 16.51 -10.05
CA SER A 237 12.38 16.08 -8.64
C SER A 237 13.38 16.89 -7.80
N LYS A 238 14.61 17.02 -8.29
CA LYS A 238 15.67 17.80 -7.64
C LYS A 238 15.42 19.31 -7.69
N VAL A 239 14.79 19.80 -8.76
CA VAL A 239 14.43 21.22 -8.88
C VAL A 239 13.39 21.59 -7.83
N VAL A 240 12.38 20.73 -7.62
CA VAL A 240 11.39 20.87 -6.54
C VAL A 240 12.10 20.91 -5.19
N GLU A 241 12.92 19.91 -4.88
CA GLU A 241 13.65 19.80 -3.61
C GLU A 241 14.48 21.08 -3.33
N GLN A 242 15.23 21.55 -4.31
CA GLN A 242 16.10 22.73 -4.18
C GLN A 242 15.34 24.06 -4.18
N SER A 243 14.09 24.08 -4.65
CA SER A 243 13.24 25.27 -4.62
C SER A 243 12.55 25.50 -3.27
N ILE A 244 12.50 24.49 -2.40
CA ILE A 244 11.76 24.55 -1.14
C ILE A 244 12.61 25.19 -0.04
N ASP A 245 12.07 26.23 0.59
CA ASP A 245 12.58 26.83 1.81
C ASP A 245 11.71 26.37 2.99
N ASP A 246 12.07 25.22 3.56
CA ASP A 246 11.35 24.61 4.68
C ASP A 246 11.35 25.47 5.94
N LYS A 247 12.39 26.29 6.13
CA LYS A 247 12.49 27.17 7.30
C LYS A 247 11.39 28.23 7.26
N ASN A 248 11.13 28.77 6.08
CA ASN A 248 10.13 29.82 5.88
C ASN A 248 8.80 29.31 5.31
N LYS A 249 8.67 28.00 5.08
CA LYS A 249 7.50 27.34 4.46
C LYS A 249 7.10 28.01 3.15
N ARG A 250 8.09 28.27 2.29
CA ARG A 250 7.94 28.95 0.99
C ARG A 250 8.63 28.18 -0.11
N ILE A 251 8.18 28.44 -1.34
CA ILE A 251 8.81 27.94 -2.55
C ILE A 251 9.48 29.13 -3.25
N ASN A 252 10.75 28.97 -3.63
CA ASN A 252 11.46 29.90 -4.48
C ASN A 252 11.02 29.69 -5.93
N GLU A 253 9.92 30.36 -6.30
CA GLU A 253 9.30 30.25 -7.63
C GLU A 253 10.24 30.73 -8.76
N GLU A 254 11.06 31.76 -8.50
CA GLU A 254 12.03 32.27 -9.48
C GLU A 254 13.11 31.24 -9.78
N TYR A 255 13.71 30.66 -8.73
CA TYR A 255 14.67 29.57 -8.89
C TYR A 255 14.04 28.39 -9.62
N PHE A 256 12.85 27.97 -9.18
CA PHE A 256 12.14 26.85 -9.79
C PHE A 256 11.94 27.09 -11.29
N MET A 257 11.35 28.22 -11.69
CA MET A 257 11.06 28.50 -13.09
C MET A 257 12.32 28.63 -13.93
N LYS A 258 13.34 29.33 -13.42
CA LYS A 258 14.63 29.51 -14.11
C LYS A 258 15.33 28.18 -14.39
N THR A 259 15.17 27.19 -13.50
CA THR A 259 15.81 25.87 -13.65
C THR A 259 14.91 24.87 -14.38
N ALA A 260 13.60 24.90 -14.18
CA ALA A 260 12.65 23.95 -14.76
C ALA A 260 12.30 24.24 -16.22
N GLU A 261 12.11 25.52 -16.59
CA GLU A 261 11.67 25.90 -17.94
C GLU A 261 12.62 25.39 -19.05
N PRO A 262 13.96 25.47 -18.92
CA PRO A 262 14.86 24.91 -19.92
C PRO A 262 14.83 23.38 -20.04
N LEU A 263 14.32 22.68 -19.01
CA LEU A 263 14.33 21.21 -18.94
C LEU A 263 13.07 20.60 -19.55
N VAL A 264 11.90 21.20 -19.29
CA VAL A 264 10.60 20.63 -19.69
C VAL A 264 9.73 21.58 -20.52
N GLY A 265 10.19 22.81 -20.72
CA GLY A 265 9.40 23.88 -21.33
C GLY A 265 8.51 24.61 -20.34
N LYS A 266 8.11 25.83 -20.71
CA LYS A 266 7.39 26.77 -19.83
C LYS A 266 6.09 26.19 -19.27
N TYR A 267 5.25 25.61 -20.14
CA TYR A 267 3.94 25.09 -19.75
C TYR A 267 4.06 23.99 -18.68
N ASP A 268 4.91 22.98 -18.91
CA ASP A 268 5.07 21.87 -17.98
C ASP A 268 5.74 22.32 -16.67
N ALA A 269 6.65 23.29 -16.73
CA ALA A 269 7.25 23.91 -15.55
C ALA A 269 6.20 24.65 -14.71
N GLU A 270 5.33 25.46 -15.33
CA GLU A 270 4.25 26.18 -14.65
C GLU A 270 3.25 25.21 -14.01
N VAL A 271 2.85 24.14 -14.72
CA VAL A 271 1.97 23.09 -14.18
C VAL A 271 2.62 22.45 -12.95
N LYS A 272 3.88 22.04 -13.04
CA LYS A 272 4.57 21.40 -11.91
C LYS A 272 4.74 22.33 -10.73
N LEU A 273 5.07 23.60 -10.96
CA LEU A 273 5.19 24.60 -9.90
C LEU A 273 3.86 24.77 -9.16
N ASN A 274 2.76 24.93 -9.88
CA ASN A 274 1.44 25.10 -9.28
C ASN A 274 1.01 23.87 -8.46
N GLN A 275 1.19 22.66 -9.00
CA GLN A 275 0.94 21.43 -8.25
C GLN A 275 1.80 21.32 -6.98
N THR A 276 3.07 21.72 -7.07
CA THR A 276 4.00 21.74 -5.93
C THR A 276 3.54 22.74 -4.87
N LYS A 277 3.12 23.96 -5.27
CA LYS A 277 2.59 24.99 -4.37
C LYS A 277 1.37 24.49 -3.61
N LEU A 278 0.39 23.91 -4.30
CA LEU A 278 -0.83 23.39 -3.66
C LEU A 278 -0.50 22.31 -2.64
N SER A 279 0.26 21.29 -3.05
CA SER A 279 0.63 20.18 -2.17
C SER A 279 1.46 20.62 -0.97
N TYR A 280 2.50 21.43 -1.20
CA TYR A 280 3.42 21.87 -0.17
C TYR A 280 2.76 22.79 0.87
N TYR A 281 1.98 23.78 0.41
CA TYR A 281 1.32 24.72 1.33
C TYR A 281 0.21 24.06 2.14
N GLU A 282 -0.51 23.09 1.58
CA GLU A 282 -1.48 22.29 2.32
C GLU A 282 -0.80 21.46 3.41
N GLN A 283 0.24 20.68 3.07
CA GLN A 283 0.96 19.82 4.02
C GLN A 283 1.62 20.62 5.16
N ASN A 284 2.03 21.86 4.89
CA ASN A 284 2.69 22.72 5.88
C ASN A 284 1.74 23.70 6.60
N ALA A 285 0.43 23.57 6.37
CA ALA A 285 -0.63 24.44 6.90
C ALA A 285 -0.41 25.93 6.59
N ASN A 286 0.21 26.25 5.44
CA ASN A 286 0.39 27.62 4.96
C ASN A 286 -0.80 28.04 4.07
N PHE A 287 -1.99 28.07 4.66
CA PHE A 287 -3.24 28.32 3.93
C PHE A 287 -3.34 29.69 3.23
N PRO A 288 -2.73 30.79 3.74
CA PRO A 288 -2.72 32.05 2.99
C PRO A 288 -1.99 31.96 1.64
N GLU A 289 -0.91 31.19 1.56
CA GLU A 289 -0.21 30.98 0.28
C GLU A 289 -0.90 29.90 -0.57
N TYR A 290 -1.51 28.88 0.05
CA TYR A 290 -2.37 27.94 -0.64
C TYR A 290 -3.54 28.65 -1.35
N GLU A 291 -4.22 29.56 -0.66
CA GLU A 291 -5.35 30.32 -1.19
C GLU A 291 -4.96 31.08 -2.47
N LYS A 292 -3.85 31.81 -2.43
CA LYS A 292 -3.32 32.53 -3.60
C LYS A 292 -2.97 31.57 -4.74
N ALA A 293 -2.29 30.48 -4.43
CA ALA A 293 -1.87 29.50 -5.43
C ALA A 293 -3.07 28.82 -6.12
N ALA A 294 -4.08 28.42 -5.35
CA ALA A 294 -5.29 27.79 -5.86
C ALA A 294 -6.12 28.73 -6.73
N LEU A 295 -6.30 29.98 -6.30
CA LEU A 295 -7.05 30.98 -7.07
C LEU A 295 -6.39 31.27 -8.43
N GLU A 296 -5.06 31.36 -8.47
CA GLU A 296 -4.34 31.59 -9.72
C GLU A 296 -4.36 30.34 -10.63
N TYR A 297 -4.10 29.16 -10.06
CA TYR A 297 -4.04 27.92 -10.84
C TYR A 297 -5.40 27.53 -11.42
N TYR A 298 -6.46 27.62 -10.62
CA TYR A 298 -7.82 27.26 -11.02
C TYR A 298 -8.63 28.44 -11.57
N LYS A 299 -7.99 29.52 -12.01
CA LYS A 299 -8.67 30.70 -12.59
C LYS A 299 -9.56 30.34 -13.78
N ASN A 300 -9.13 29.37 -14.59
CA ASN A 300 -9.86 28.81 -15.73
C ASN A 300 -10.37 27.41 -15.37
N SER A 301 -11.26 27.33 -14.38
CA SER A 301 -11.69 26.05 -13.80
C SER A 301 -12.32 25.06 -14.79
N ASP A 302 -12.81 25.51 -15.95
CA ASP A 302 -13.32 24.60 -17.01
C ASP A 302 -12.25 23.70 -17.63
N SER A 303 -10.97 24.04 -17.46
CA SER A 303 -9.84 23.25 -17.97
C SER A 303 -9.39 22.12 -17.02
N PHE A 304 -10.08 21.94 -15.89
CA PHE A 304 -9.68 21.01 -14.84
C PHE A 304 -10.72 19.93 -14.60
N GLU A 305 -10.23 18.77 -14.18
CA GLU A 305 -11.10 17.67 -13.77
C GLU A 305 -11.87 18.04 -12.50
N PRO A 306 -13.17 17.72 -12.41
CA PRO A 306 -14.00 18.12 -11.28
C PRO A 306 -13.50 17.60 -9.92
N ASN A 307 -12.85 16.44 -9.90
CA ASN A 307 -12.27 15.87 -8.69
C ASN A 307 -11.04 16.63 -8.20
N GLU A 308 -10.30 17.25 -9.11
CA GLU A 308 -9.17 18.11 -8.73
C GLU A 308 -9.68 19.40 -8.09
N LEU A 309 -10.67 20.04 -8.73
CA LEU A 309 -11.36 21.22 -8.19
C LEU A 309 -11.99 20.95 -6.82
N LEU A 310 -12.56 19.75 -6.63
CA LEU A 310 -13.18 19.36 -5.37
C LEU A 310 -12.18 19.31 -4.21
N LYS A 311 -10.94 18.84 -4.44
CA LYS A 311 -9.88 18.85 -3.42
C LYS A 311 -9.56 20.27 -2.96
N ALA A 312 -9.44 21.20 -3.91
CA ALA A 312 -9.25 22.61 -3.59
C ALA A 312 -10.45 23.20 -2.83
N ALA A 313 -11.67 22.87 -3.26
CA ALA A 313 -12.90 23.29 -2.59
C ALA A 313 -13.01 22.77 -1.15
N TRP A 314 -12.57 21.53 -0.89
CA TRP A 314 -12.47 20.98 0.48
C TRP A 314 -11.57 21.86 1.34
N VAL A 315 -10.34 22.13 0.91
CA VAL A 315 -9.41 23.00 1.67
C VAL A 315 -10.01 24.38 1.90
N PHE A 316 -10.70 24.95 0.90
CA PHE A 316 -11.38 26.23 1.03
C PHE A 316 -12.48 26.20 2.08
N SER A 317 -13.27 25.13 2.12
CA SER A 317 -14.37 24.97 3.09
C SER A 317 -13.89 24.76 4.52
N GLU A 318 -12.69 24.20 4.72
CA GLU A 318 -12.16 23.90 6.04
C GLU A 318 -11.23 25.00 6.59
N GLN A 319 -10.45 25.65 5.71
CA GLN A 319 -9.31 26.45 6.13
C GLN A 319 -9.38 27.93 5.71
N ILE A 320 -10.17 28.26 4.68
CA ILE A 320 -10.21 29.62 4.12
C ILE A 320 -11.41 30.40 4.65
N LYS A 321 -11.21 31.68 4.96
CA LYS A 321 -12.25 32.57 5.53
C LYS A 321 -12.58 33.76 4.64
N THR A 322 -11.80 34.02 3.60
CA THR A 322 -11.97 35.15 2.70
C THR A 322 -13.28 34.99 1.90
N PRO A 323 -14.26 35.91 2.02
CA PRO A 323 -15.57 35.74 1.39
C PRO A 323 -15.53 35.59 -0.14
N SER A 324 -14.66 36.32 -0.83
CA SER A 324 -14.49 36.21 -2.29
C SER A 324 -13.91 34.85 -2.71
N SER A 325 -12.97 34.33 -1.92
CA SER A 325 -12.31 33.05 -2.20
C SER A 325 -13.25 31.89 -1.93
N LEU A 326 -14.06 31.96 -0.87
CA LEU A 326 -15.11 30.98 -0.59
C LEU A 326 -16.12 30.87 -1.73
N LYS A 327 -16.47 32.00 -2.40
CA LYS A 327 -17.31 31.95 -3.62
C LYS A 327 -16.63 31.20 -4.77
N LYS A 328 -15.31 31.30 -4.92
CA LYS A 328 -14.56 30.49 -5.90
C LYS A 328 -14.54 29.01 -5.53
N GLY A 329 -14.32 28.69 -4.25
CA GLY A 329 -14.48 27.33 -3.75
C GLY A 329 -15.86 26.75 -4.04
N LEU A 330 -16.91 27.57 -3.87
CA LEU A 330 -18.29 27.19 -4.19
C LEU A 330 -18.46 26.84 -5.67
N GLU A 331 -18.01 27.70 -6.59
CA GLU A 331 -18.04 27.44 -8.04
C GLU A 331 -17.33 26.12 -8.40
N TRP A 332 -16.20 25.83 -7.75
CA TRP A 332 -15.45 24.58 -7.95
C TRP A 332 -16.22 23.34 -7.45
N ALA A 333 -16.84 23.42 -6.27
CA ALA A 333 -17.66 22.34 -5.73
C ALA A 333 -18.92 22.07 -6.56
N GLU A 334 -19.58 23.12 -7.05
CA GLU A 334 -20.75 23.02 -7.94
C GLU A 334 -20.41 22.22 -9.20
N LYS A 335 -19.25 22.48 -9.83
CA LYS A 335 -18.78 21.73 -11.00
C LYS A 335 -18.61 20.23 -10.73
N SER A 336 -18.15 19.86 -9.54
CA SER A 336 -18.06 18.46 -9.12
C SER A 336 -19.44 17.82 -8.98
N VAL A 337 -20.37 18.49 -8.30
CA VAL A 337 -21.73 17.99 -8.09
C VAL A 337 -22.49 17.86 -9.42
N MET A 338 -22.33 18.81 -10.35
CA MET A 338 -22.94 18.75 -11.69
C MET A 338 -22.54 17.52 -12.51
N ARG A 339 -21.42 16.88 -12.19
CA ARG A 339 -20.95 15.66 -12.88
C ARG A 339 -21.47 14.38 -12.25
N GLY A 340 -21.96 14.47 -11.01
CA GLY A 340 -22.50 13.35 -10.26
C GLY A 340 -22.47 13.66 -8.77
N GLU A 341 -23.58 13.39 -8.11
CA GLU A 341 -23.71 13.58 -6.67
C GLU A 341 -23.02 12.44 -5.91
N THR A 342 -22.21 12.81 -4.92
CA THR A 342 -21.61 11.89 -3.95
C THR A 342 -21.81 12.47 -2.56
N SER A 343 -21.70 11.64 -1.53
CA SER A 343 -21.77 12.15 -0.14
C SER A 343 -20.69 13.18 0.16
N GLU A 344 -19.51 13.05 -0.44
CA GLU A 344 -18.36 13.93 -0.23
C GLU A 344 -18.56 15.30 -0.91
N ASN A 345 -18.84 15.32 -2.21
CA ASN A 345 -18.94 16.59 -2.94
C ASN A 345 -20.17 17.42 -2.52
N THR A 346 -21.29 16.76 -2.20
CA THR A 346 -22.48 17.44 -1.68
C THR A 346 -22.24 18.01 -0.28
N TYR A 347 -21.45 17.34 0.58
CA TYR A 347 -21.06 17.93 1.88
C TYR A 347 -20.19 19.17 1.70
N ILE A 348 -19.15 19.09 0.85
CA ILE A 348 -18.25 20.23 0.59
C ILE A 348 -19.06 21.42 0.07
N LEU A 349 -19.95 21.16 -0.89
CA LEU A 349 -20.82 22.18 -1.45
C LEU A 349 -21.76 22.78 -0.38
N ALA A 350 -22.39 21.95 0.45
CA ALA A 350 -23.24 22.39 1.55
C ALA A 350 -22.49 23.31 2.53
N ARG A 351 -21.26 22.93 2.89
CA ARG A 351 -20.42 23.71 3.80
C ARG A 351 -20.05 25.07 3.20
N LEU A 352 -19.72 25.11 1.91
CA LEU A 352 -19.42 26.36 1.21
C LEU A 352 -20.66 27.26 1.10
N TYR A 353 -21.85 26.70 0.87
CA TYR A 353 -23.09 27.48 0.95
C TYR A 353 -23.32 28.06 2.35
N PHE A 354 -23.08 27.28 3.41
CA PHE A 354 -23.20 27.77 4.78
C PHE A 354 -22.23 28.92 5.06
N LEU A 355 -20.96 28.77 4.67
CA LEU A 355 -19.92 29.79 4.85
C LEU A 355 -20.15 31.06 4.02
N THR A 356 -20.88 30.94 2.90
CA THR A 356 -21.26 32.08 2.05
C THR A 356 -22.63 32.67 2.41
N GLY A 357 -23.29 32.15 3.45
CA GLY A 357 -24.54 32.67 3.99
C GLY A 357 -25.82 32.16 3.33
N ASN A 358 -25.74 31.17 2.43
CA ASN A 358 -26.90 30.55 1.80
C ASN A 358 -27.35 29.31 2.60
N ASN A 359 -28.01 29.56 3.74
CA ASN A 359 -28.45 28.49 4.66
C ASN A 359 -29.46 27.51 4.04
N GLU A 360 -30.29 27.98 3.10
CA GLU A 360 -31.26 27.13 2.42
C GLU A 360 -30.56 26.07 1.57
N MET A 361 -29.63 26.50 0.70
CA MET A 361 -28.86 25.57 -0.13
C MET A 361 -27.91 24.72 0.71
N ALA A 362 -27.33 25.29 1.77
CA ALA A 362 -26.52 24.54 2.73
C ALA A 362 -27.30 23.37 3.33
N LYS A 363 -28.55 23.61 3.75
CA LYS A 363 -29.39 22.57 4.33
C LYS A 363 -29.74 21.50 3.30
N THR A 364 -30.16 21.90 2.10
CA THR A 364 -30.51 20.99 1.00
C THR A 364 -29.37 20.03 0.69
N TYR A 365 -28.16 20.54 0.45
CA TYR A 365 -27.03 19.69 0.11
C TYR A 365 -26.48 18.89 1.30
N ALA A 366 -26.60 19.39 2.54
CA ALA A 366 -26.22 18.62 3.71
C ALA A 366 -27.17 17.43 3.96
N GLU A 367 -28.48 17.61 3.75
CA GLU A 367 -29.46 16.52 3.80
C GLU A 367 -29.22 15.49 2.69
N MET A 368 -28.89 15.94 1.48
CA MET A 368 -28.51 15.09 0.36
C MET A 368 -27.24 14.27 0.68
N SER A 369 -26.19 14.92 1.18
CA SER A 369 -24.95 14.26 1.60
C SER A 369 -25.19 13.17 2.64
N LYS A 370 -25.94 13.49 3.71
CA LYS A 370 -26.32 12.54 4.75
C LYS A 370 -27.07 11.34 4.19
N THR A 371 -28.01 11.58 3.26
CA THR A 371 -28.82 10.55 2.64
C THR A 371 -27.98 9.61 1.78
N ILE A 372 -27.13 10.16 0.89
CA ILE A 372 -26.22 9.39 0.04
C ILE A 372 -25.25 8.56 0.89
N ALA A 373 -24.69 9.15 1.95
CA ALA A 373 -23.80 8.46 2.89
C ALA A 373 -24.50 7.27 3.56
N SER A 374 -25.70 7.50 4.10
CA SER A 374 -26.49 6.46 4.78
C SER A 374 -26.85 5.30 3.85
N GLN A 375 -27.30 5.60 2.63
CA GLN A 375 -27.63 4.58 1.61
C GLN A 375 -26.39 3.78 1.18
N SER A 376 -25.23 4.41 1.17
CA SER A 376 -23.96 3.80 0.79
C SER A 376 -23.20 3.17 1.97
N GLN A 377 -23.78 3.13 3.18
CA GLN A 377 -23.12 2.68 4.41
C GLN A 377 -21.78 3.40 4.69
N LYS A 378 -21.69 4.69 4.33
CA LYS A 378 -20.55 5.57 4.59
C LYS A 378 -20.84 6.49 5.79
N ASP A 379 -19.79 7.07 6.35
CA ASP A 379 -19.89 8.03 7.46
C ASP A 379 -20.66 9.31 7.07
N SER A 380 -21.69 9.65 7.85
CA SER A 380 -22.54 10.85 7.69
C SER A 380 -22.28 11.92 8.75
N THR A 381 -21.31 11.72 9.66
CA THR A 381 -21.10 12.55 10.85
C THR A 381 -20.91 14.03 10.51
N LEU A 382 -20.13 14.35 9.48
CA LEU A 382 -19.86 15.72 9.06
C LEU A 382 -21.12 16.44 8.56
N ALA A 383 -21.94 15.76 7.76
CA ALA A 383 -23.21 16.31 7.26
C ALA A 383 -24.21 16.53 8.40
N GLU A 384 -24.32 15.59 9.34
CA GLU A 384 -25.17 15.74 10.52
C GLU A 384 -24.72 16.88 11.43
N ALA A 385 -23.42 17.03 11.63
CA ALA A 385 -22.85 18.13 12.40
C ALA A 385 -23.12 19.48 11.75
N LEU A 386 -23.05 19.57 10.42
CA LEU A 386 -23.38 20.79 9.67
C LEU A 386 -24.88 21.12 9.78
N LEU A 387 -25.77 20.13 9.64
CA LEU A 387 -27.22 20.34 9.79
C LEU A 387 -27.62 20.90 11.16
N LYS A 388 -26.90 20.53 12.22
CA LYS A 388 -27.13 21.07 13.57
C LYS A 388 -26.67 22.54 13.71
N GLN A 389 -25.78 23.01 12.84
CA GLN A 389 -25.28 24.39 12.85
C GLN A 389 -26.16 25.34 12.03
N ILE A 390 -26.85 24.81 11.02
CA ILE A 390 -27.78 25.58 10.18
C ILE A 390 -29.05 25.84 11.00
N LYS A 391 -29.35 27.11 11.24
CA LYS A 391 -30.51 27.56 12.03
C LYS A 391 -31.82 27.46 11.28
#